data_AF-A0A8S1F1Z9-F1
#
_entry.id   AF-A0A8S1F1Z9-F1
#
_cell.length_a   1.000
_cell.length_b   1.000
_cell.length_c   1.000
_cell.angle_alpha   90.00
_cell.angle_beta   90.00
_cell.angle_gamma   90.00
#
_symmetry.space_group_name_H-M   'P 1'
#
loop_
_entity.id
_entity.type
_entity.pdbx_description
1 polymer ?
#
loop_
_entity_poly.entity_id
_entity_poly.type
_entity_poly.pdbx_seq_one_letter_code
_entity_poly.pdbx_strand_id
1 'polypeptide(L)'
;MDYYISFYEMKDIVIPDTKYDDIVVKVAYDKNGKVIGIGAVVAYPSGECVIAPMYCDNMHVARAIFTDILREMPLEKLWRFHIRSHNKHDESFEWIKPFIRPQFERKHLAKLLYSLHEIQYVDIKRIYAFMPITNYPL
;
A
#
# COMPACT_ATOMS: atom_id res chain seq x y z
N MET A 1 3.26 -23.13 -6.00
CA MET A 1 2.67 -22.05 -6.79
C MET A 1 3.77 -21.57 -7.71
N ASP A 2 3.50 -21.58 -9.01
CA ASP A 2 4.40 -21.00 -9.99
C ASP A 2 4.26 -19.49 -9.93
N TYR A 3 5.39 -18.79 -9.91
CA TYR A 3 5.41 -17.33 -9.95
C TYR A 3 6.19 -16.89 -11.17
N TYR A 4 5.57 -15.98 -11.91
CA TYR A 4 6.15 -15.35 -13.09
C TYR A 4 6.59 -13.95 -12.69
N ILE A 5 7.87 -13.64 -12.93
CA ILE A 5 8.35 -12.26 -12.92
C ILE A 5 8.37 -11.83 -14.38
N SER A 6 7.59 -10.80 -14.69
CA SER A 6 7.55 -10.18 -16.01
C SER A 6 8.12 -8.77 -15.90
N PHE A 7 9.11 -8.49 -16.73
CA PHE A 7 9.67 -7.15 -16.90
C PHE A 7 9.00 -6.51 -18.11
N TYR A 8 8.58 -5.26 -17.97
CA TYR A 8 7.95 -4.47 -19.04
C TYR A 8 8.70 -3.15 -19.18
N GLU A 9 8.96 -2.71 -20.42
CA GLU A 9 9.44 -1.35 -20.63
C GLU A 9 8.27 -0.37 -20.47
N MET A 10 8.54 0.89 -20.12
CA MET A 10 7.45 1.87 -19.92
C MET A 10 6.55 2.04 -21.14
N LYS A 11 7.08 1.82 -22.35
CA LYS A 11 6.31 1.84 -23.60
C LYS A 11 5.32 0.67 -23.72
N ASP A 12 5.56 -0.41 -22.98
CA ASP A 12 4.73 -1.63 -22.95
C ASP A 12 3.71 -1.58 -21.79
N ILE A 13 3.78 -0.57 -20.93
CA ILE A 13 2.80 -0.32 -19.88
C ILE A 13 1.62 0.44 -20.49
N VAL A 14 0.51 -0.26 -20.70
CA VAL A 14 -0.80 0.37 -20.91
C VAL A 14 -1.36 0.70 -19.53
N ILE A 15 -1.44 1.98 -19.18
CA ILE A 15 -2.24 2.41 -18.02
C ILE A 15 -3.69 2.21 -18.45
N PRO A 16 -4.42 1.22 -17.89
CA PRO A 16 -5.81 1.03 -18.27
C PRO A 16 -6.57 2.28 -17.83
N ASP A 17 -7.47 2.74 -18.68
CA ASP A 17 -8.45 3.77 -18.37
C ASP A 17 -9.35 3.20 -17.25
N THR A 18 -8.86 3.30 -16.03
CA THR A 18 -9.35 2.51 -14.91
C THR A 18 -10.56 3.24 -14.37
N LYS A 19 -11.74 2.76 -14.79
CA LYS A 19 -13.01 3.00 -14.10
C LYS A 19 -13.04 2.26 -12.75
N TYR A 20 -12.01 2.43 -11.92
CA TYR A 20 -12.16 2.32 -10.48
C TYR A 20 -12.50 3.72 -10.03
N ASP A 21 -13.72 3.92 -9.54
CA ASP A 21 -14.27 5.28 -9.47
C ASP A 21 -13.43 6.24 -8.63
N ASP A 22 -12.57 5.79 -7.70
CA ASP A 22 -11.60 6.67 -7.03
C ASP A 22 -10.31 5.91 -6.57
N ILE A 23 -9.23 5.99 -7.35
CA ILE A 23 -7.86 5.67 -6.88
C ILE A 23 -7.12 6.97 -6.65
N VAL A 24 -6.61 7.16 -5.43
CA VAL A 24 -5.73 8.29 -5.11
C VAL A 24 -4.32 7.77 -4.92
N VAL A 25 -3.40 8.26 -5.75
CA VAL A 25 -1.97 7.93 -5.69
C VAL A 25 -1.18 9.19 -5.35
N LYS A 26 -0.23 9.07 -4.43
CA LYS A 26 0.66 10.14 -4.01
C LYS A 26 2.10 9.69 -4.02
N VAL A 27 2.97 10.61 -4.46
CA VAL A 27 4.42 10.43 -4.46
C VAL A 27 5.02 11.54 -3.60
N ALA A 28 5.86 11.17 -2.65
CA ALA A 28 6.61 12.12 -1.83
C ALA A 28 8.02 12.28 -2.36
N TYR A 29 8.47 13.53 -2.42
CA TYR A 29 9.81 13.92 -2.82
C TYR A 29 10.55 14.57 -1.66
N ASP A 30 11.86 14.35 -1.56
CA ASP A 30 12.71 15.16 -0.69
C ASP A 30 12.99 16.54 -1.30
N LYS A 31 13.73 17.36 -0.55
CA LYS A 31 14.15 18.71 -0.99
C LYS A 31 14.99 18.73 -2.27
N ASN A 32 15.55 17.59 -2.68
CA ASN A 32 16.39 17.45 -3.88
C ASN A 32 15.60 16.86 -5.06
N GLY A 33 14.29 16.62 -4.91
CA GLY A 33 13.47 15.99 -5.93
C GLY A 33 13.65 14.47 -6.02
N LYS A 34 14.30 13.83 -5.05
CA LYS A 34 14.38 12.37 -4.97
C LYS A 34 13.07 11.81 -4.42
N VAL A 35 12.55 10.75 -5.03
CA VAL A 35 11.39 10.02 -4.51
C VAL A 35 11.75 9.33 -3.19
N ILE A 36 11.02 9.65 -2.13
CA ILE A 36 11.17 9.08 -0.78
C ILE A 36 9.94 8.29 -0.34
N GLY A 37 8.87 8.28 -1.14
CA GLY A 37 7.75 7.39 -0.90
C GLY A 37 6.70 7.44 -1.99
N ILE A 38 5.95 6.34 -2.09
CA ILE A 38 4.73 6.20 -2.88
C ILE A 38 3.66 5.56 -2.01
N GLY A 39 2.44 6.06 -2.12
CA GLY A 39 1.28 5.49 -1.46
C GLY A 39 0.05 5.59 -2.33
N ALA A 40 -0.82 4.61 -2.24
CA ALA A 40 -2.11 4.64 -2.91
C ALA A 40 -3.23 4.11 -2.01
N VAL A 41 -4.44 4.61 -2.26
CA VAL A 41 -5.68 4.05 -1.73
C VAL A 41 -6.64 3.84 -2.89
N VAL A 42 -7.21 2.65 -2.94
CA VAL A 42 -8.27 2.28 -3.87
C VAL A 42 -9.59 2.29 -3.10
N ALA A 43 -10.58 3.07 -3.53
CA ALA A 43 -11.94 2.99 -3.04
C ALA A 43 -12.83 2.18 -3.98
N TYR A 44 -13.62 1.26 -3.43
CA TYR A 44 -14.61 0.49 -4.16
C TYR A 44 -16.00 1.12 -4.01
N PRO A 45 -16.92 0.94 -4.97
CA PRO A 45 -18.30 1.43 -4.86
C PRO A 45 -19.04 0.96 -3.61
N SER A 46 -18.62 -0.16 -3.00
CA SER A 46 -19.13 -0.65 -1.73
C SER A 46 -18.80 0.25 -0.53
N GLY A 47 -17.91 1.24 -0.71
CA GLY A 47 -17.32 2.06 0.35
C GLY A 47 -16.20 1.36 1.14
N GLU A 48 -15.77 0.17 0.70
CA GLU A 48 -14.52 -0.43 1.18
C GLU A 48 -13.31 0.23 0.49
N CYS A 49 -12.22 0.39 1.23
CA CYS A 49 -10.98 0.97 0.74
C CYS A 49 -9.80 0.06 1.03
N VAL A 50 -8.84 -0.01 0.12
CA VAL A 50 -7.59 -0.74 0.32
C VAL A 50 -6.43 0.24 0.25
N ILE A 51 -5.64 0.31 1.33
CA ILE A 51 -4.39 1.05 1.37
C ILE A 51 -3.31 0.15 0.78
N ALA A 52 -2.97 0.36 -0.49
CA ALA A 52 -1.84 -0.30 -1.11
C ALA A 52 -1.47 0.26 -2.50
N PRO A 53 -0.18 0.30 -2.86
CA PRO A 53 0.96 0.04 -1.99
C PRO A 53 1.19 1.20 -1.02
N MET A 54 1.99 0.98 0.03
CA MET A 54 2.64 2.06 0.78
C MET A 54 4.11 1.69 0.95
N TYR A 55 4.99 2.35 0.19
CA TYR A 55 6.43 2.12 0.17
C TYR A 55 7.18 3.43 0.40
N CYS A 56 7.87 3.57 1.52
CA CYS A 56 8.38 4.86 2.02
C CYS A 56 9.72 4.70 2.73
N ASP A 57 10.57 5.73 2.70
CA ASP A 57 11.86 5.75 3.41
C ASP A 57 11.71 5.58 4.93
N ASN A 58 10.61 6.09 5.49
CA ASN A 58 10.30 6.00 6.93
C ASN A 58 8.80 6.21 7.20
N MET A 59 8.37 5.96 8.45
CA MET A 59 6.97 6.06 8.85
C MET A 59 6.37 7.47 8.70
N HIS A 60 7.19 8.53 8.81
CA HIS A 60 6.70 9.90 8.72
C HIS A 60 6.27 10.23 7.30
N VAL A 61 7.02 9.73 6.30
CA VAL A 61 6.64 9.84 4.89
C VAL A 61 5.34 9.07 4.62
N ALA A 62 5.19 7.85 5.15
CA ALA A 62 3.95 7.07 5.00
C ALA A 62 2.74 7.80 5.59
N ARG A 63 2.89 8.38 6.79
CA ARG A 63 1.85 9.19 7.44
C ARG A 63 1.51 10.46 6.67
N ALA A 64 2.51 11.16 6.13
CA ALA A 64 2.31 12.37 5.35
C ALA A 64 1.55 12.06 4.06
N ILE A 65 1.96 11.02 3.33
CA ILE A 65 1.27 10.55 2.12
C ILE A 65 -0.18 10.18 2.44
N PHE A 66 -0.41 9.35 3.46
CA PHE A 66 -1.77 8.93 3.79
C PHE A 66 -2.65 10.09 4.24
N THR A 67 -2.10 11.06 4.99
CA THR A 67 -2.83 12.29 5.34
C THR A 67 -3.23 13.08 4.10
N ASP A 68 -2.36 13.16 3.10
CA ASP A 68 -2.65 13.87 1.85
C ASP A 68 -3.72 13.14 1.03
N ILE A 69 -3.66 11.80 0.98
CA ILE A 69 -4.71 10.97 0.35
C ILE A 69 -6.06 11.19 1.03
N LEU A 70 -6.13 11.15 2.36
CA LEU A 70 -7.37 11.31 3.11
C LEU A 70 -8.05 12.67 2.88
N ARG A 71 -7.31 13.71 2.47
CA ARG A 71 -7.87 15.03 2.13
C ARG A 71 -8.57 15.06 0.78
N GLU A 72 -8.22 14.15 -0.13
CA GLU A 72 -8.78 14.09 -1.48
C GLU A 72 -9.92 13.07 -1.59
N MET A 73 -9.99 12.11 -0.67
CA MET A 73 -11.01 11.07 -0.70
C MET A 73 -12.38 11.58 -0.22
N PRO A 74 -13.49 11.10 -0.82
CA PRO A 74 -14.85 11.38 -0.35
C PRO A 74 -15.19 10.54 0.89
N LEU A 75 -14.61 10.90 2.05
CA LEU A 75 -14.65 10.11 3.29
C LEU A 75 -16.06 9.74 3.77
N GLU A 76 -17.07 10.56 3.44
CA GLU A 76 -18.47 10.32 3.78
C GLU A 76 -19.09 9.10 3.09
N LYS A 77 -18.48 8.63 1.99
CA LYS A 77 -18.92 7.46 1.23
C LYS A 77 -18.19 6.18 1.65
N LEU A 78 -17.21 6.29 2.54
CA LEU A 78 -16.33 5.19 2.93
C LEU A 78 -16.72 4.66 4.30
N TRP A 79 -16.73 3.35 4.47
CA TRP A 79 -17.08 2.73 5.76
C TRP A 79 -15.99 1.82 6.32
N ARG A 80 -15.00 1.43 5.51
CA ARG A 80 -13.90 0.57 5.97
C ARG A 80 -12.61 0.75 5.18
N PHE A 81 -11.48 0.82 5.90
CA PHE A 81 -10.14 0.71 5.32
C PHE A 81 -9.52 -0.65 5.62
N HIS A 82 -8.89 -1.24 4.60
CA HIS A 82 -8.12 -2.47 4.67
C HIS A 82 -6.64 -2.17 4.47
N ILE A 83 -5.81 -2.72 5.35
CA ILE A 83 -4.36 -2.64 5.26
C ILE A 83 -3.75 -4.03 5.47
N ARG A 84 -2.85 -4.43 4.56
CA ARG A 84 -2.04 -5.64 4.71
C ARG A 84 -0.65 -5.24 5.20
N SER A 85 -0.38 -5.46 6.48
CA SER A 85 0.91 -5.19 7.14
C SER A 85 1.70 -6.48 7.39
N HIS A 86 3.03 -6.39 7.53
CA HIS A 86 3.90 -7.49 7.99
C HIS A 86 4.38 -7.26 9.42
N ASN A 87 5.19 -8.19 9.94
CA ASN A 87 5.86 -8.12 11.24
C ASN A 87 7.40 -8.19 11.10
N LYS A 88 7.95 -7.78 9.95
CA LYS A 88 9.40 -7.84 9.67
C LYS A 88 10.17 -6.59 10.11
N HIS A 89 9.47 -5.54 10.54
CA HIS A 89 10.03 -4.30 11.06
C HIS A 89 9.03 -3.71 12.06
N ASP A 90 9.50 -3.12 13.15
CA ASP A 90 8.62 -2.66 14.23
C ASP A 90 7.63 -1.60 13.74
N GLU A 91 8.06 -0.72 12.84
CA GLU A 91 7.20 0.38 12.36
C GLU A 91 6.19 -0.04 11.26
N SER A 92 6.26 -1.29 10.78
CA SER A 92 5.42 -1.78 9.67
C SER A 92 3.92 -1.67 9.95
N PHE A 93 3.53 -1.63 11.22
CA PHE A 93 2.16 -1.38 11.65
C PHE A 93 2.01 -0.09 12.47
N GLU A 94 3.06 0.39 13.14
CA GLU A 94 2.97 1.59 14.00
C GLU A 94 2.64 2.87 13.22
N TRP A 95 2.96 2.90 11.93
CA TRP A 95 2.71 4.07 11.09
C TRP A 95 1.22 4.47 11.04
N ILE A 96 0.29 3.49 11.05
CA ILE A 96 -1.15 3.73 10.91
C ILE A 96 -1.83 4.06 12.26
N LYS A 97 -1.16 3.83 13.39
CA LYS A 97 -1.73 4.03 14.73
C LYS A 97 -2.36 5.41 14.98
N PRO A 98 -1.80 6.53 14.50
CA PRO A 98 -2.44 7.84 14.68
C PRO A 98 -3.81 7.99 14.01
N PHE A 99 -4.15 7.13 13.04
CA PHE A 99 -5.39 7.20 12.27
C PHE A 99 -6.47 6.20 12.75
N ILE A 100 -6.15 5.35 13.72
CA ILE A 100 -7.06 4.31 14.23
C ILE A 100 -7.42 4.58 15.68
N ARG A 101 -8.65 4.22 16.06
CA ARG A 101 -9.07 4.29 17.47
C ARG A 101 -8.34 3.22 18.31
N PRO A 102 -8.14 3.44 19.62
CA PRO A 102 -7.39 2.50 20.48
C PRO A 102 -7.93 1.07 20.53
N GLN A 103 -9.22 0.86 20.22
CA GLN A 103 -9.91 -0.44 20.32
C GLN A 103 -9.94 -1.22 18.99
N PHE A 104 -8.88 -1.16 18.19
CA PHE A 104 -8.82 -1.92 16.93
C PHE A 104 -8.27 -3.34 17.16
N GLU A 105 -8.79 -4.31 16.41
CA GLU A 105 -8.32 -5.68 16.42
C GLU A 105 -7.44 -5.95 15.19
N ARG A 106 -6.17 -6.30 15.41
CA ARG A 106 -5.30 -6.81 14.33
C ARG A 106 -5.50 -8.32 14.21
N LYS A 107 -6.16 -8.75 13.13
CA LYS A 107 -6.33 -10.18 12.83
C LYS A 107 -5.14 -10.71 12.06
N HIS A 108 -4.62 -11.85 12.49
CA HIS A 108 -3.64 -12.59 11.72
C HIS A 108 -4.31 -13.18 10.48
N LEU A 109 -3.88 -12.76 9.28
CA LEU A 109 -4.45 -13.26 8.03
C LEU A 109 -3.76 -14.55 7.56
N ALA A 110 -2.43 -14.54 7.44
CA ALA A 110 -1.65 -15.67 6.96
C ALA A 110 -0.18 -15.55 7.41
N LYS A 111 0.51 -16.70 7.55
CA LYS A 111 1.98 -16.75 7.67
C LYS A 111 2.58 -16.96 6.29
N LEU A 112 3.49 -16.08 5.89
CA LEU A 112 4.36 -16.34 4.75
C LEU A 112 5.39 -17.40 5.18
N LEU A 113 5.22 -18.64 4.74
CA LEU A 113 6.15 -19.74 5.05
C LEU A 113 7.26 -19.77 4.00
N TYR A 114 8.40 -19.15 4.35
CA TYR A 114 9.72 -19.25 3.73
C TYR A 114 9.89 -18.77 2.27
N SER A 115 10.89 -17.91 2.04
CA SER A 115 11.64 -17.89 0.78
C SER A 115 13.03 -18.47 1.07
N LEU A 116 13.46 -19.42 0.24
CA LEU A 116 14.83 -19.97 0.26
C LEU A 116 15.86 -19.01 -0.36
N HIS A 117 15.43 -17.83 -0.80
CA HIS A 117 16.29 -16.79 -1.38
C HIS A 117 15.86 -15.41 -0.86
N GLU A 118 16.83 -14.64 -0.36
CA GLU A 118 16.64 -13.24 0.01
C GLU A 118 16.25 -12.43 -1.25
N ILE A 119 15.16 -11.67 -1.16
CA ILE A 119 14.76 -10.72 -2.20
C ILE A 119 15.76 -9.56 -2.13
N GLN A 120 16.81 -9.58 -2.97
CA GLN A 120 17.89 -8.60 -2.91
C GLN A 120 17.51 -7.18 -3.36
N TYR A 121 16.34 -7.00 -3.99
CA TYR A 121 15.98 -5.75 -4.68
C TYR A 121 14.86 -4.95 -4.02
N VAL A 122 14.23 -5.45 -2.95
CA VAL A 122 13.16 -4.74 -2.24
C VAL A 122 13.51 -4.61 -0.77
N ASP A 123 13.66 -3.37 -0.31
CA ASP A 123 13.87 -3.11 1.11
C ASP A 123 12.54 -3.28 1.86
N ILE A 124 12.37 -4.43 2.51
CA ILE A 124 11.18 -4.77 3.28
C ILE A 124 10.91 -3.75 4.39
N LYS A 125 11.93 -3.05 4.91
CA LYS A 125 11.74 -2.03 5.96
C LYS A 125 11.01 -0.80 5.43
N ARG A 126 11.02 -0.58 4.11
CA ARG A 126 10.31 0.51 3.45
C ARG A 126 8.87 0.15 3.10
N ILE A 127 8.43 -1.09 3.32
CA ILE A 127 7.05 -1.50 3.07
C ILE A 127 6.19 -1.19 4.31
N TYR A 128 5.13 -0.42 4.12
CA TYR A 128 4.13 -0.08 5.16
C TYR A 128 2.74 -0.65 4.83
N ALA A 129 2.49 -0.98 3.56
CA ALA A 129 1.32 -1.74 3.11
C ALA A 129 1.61 -2.49 1.82
N PHE A 130 1.30 -3.79 1.77
CA PHE A 130 1.44 -4.59 0.55
C PHE A 130 0.28 -4.39 -0.41
N MET A 131 0.60 -4.38 -1.71
CA MET A 131 -0.41 -4.60 -2.75
C MET A 131 -1.13 -5.92 -2.48
N PRO A 132 -2.47 -5.95 -2.44
CA PRO A 132 -3.17 -7.21 -2.40
C PRO A 132 -2.74 -8.02 -3.61
N ILE A 133 -2.22 -9.23 -3.41
CA ILE A 133 -2.19 -10.24 -4.46
C ILE A 133 -3.66 -10.43 -4.82
N THR A 134 -4.08 -9.88 -5.95
CA THR A 134 -5.41 -10.11 -6.47
C THR A 134 -5.47 -11.58 -6.80
N ASN A 135 -6.35 -12.31 -6.11
CA ASN A 135 -6.96 -13.46 -6.75
C ASN A 135 -7.81 -12.86 -7.86
N TYR A 136 -7.25 -12.72 -9.06
CA TYR A 136 -8.10 -12.72 -10.25
C TYR A 136 -8.99 -13.95 -10.14
N PRO A 137 -10.32 -13.84 -10.35
CA PRO A 137 -11.07 -15.01 -10.73
C PRO A 137 -10.48 -15.46 -12.08
N LEU A 138 -10.01 -16.71 -12.13
CA LEU A 138 -9.95 -17.44 -13.40
C LEU A 138 -11.37 -17.65 -13.91
#